data_AF-A0A1H8L819-F1
#
_entry.id   AF-A0A1H8L819-F1
#
_cell.length_a   1.000
_cell.length_b   1.000
_cell.length_c   1.000
_cell.angle_alpha   90.00
_cell.angle_beta   90.00
_cell.angle_gamma   90.00
#
_symmetry.space_group_name_H-M   'P 1'
#
loop_
_entity.id
_entity.type
_entity.pdbx_description
1 polymer ?
#
loop_
_entity_poly.entity_id
_entity_poly.type
_entity_poly.pdbx_seq_one_letter_code
_entity_poly.pdbx_strand_id
1 'polypeptide(L)'
;MVPLAKVSGINVSIDLANPVNELVDVISIVTNSLPGRQEEILEQLDLKIGEAMAEIQRAKAKAKEGKAATEESQEGPARSA
;
A
#
# COMPACT_ATOMS: atom_id res chain seq x y z
N MET A 1 8.09 18.85 38.84
CA MET A 1 8.07 18.04 37.60
C MET A 1 7.43 18.88 36.52
N VAL A 2 8.12 19.13 35.40
CA VAL A 2 7.53 19.82 34.25
C VAL A 2 6.72 18.77 33.47
N PRO A 3 5.43 19.00 33.17
CA PRO A 3 4.67 18.05 32.36
C PRO A 3 5.28 18.01 30.95
N LEU A 4 5.65 16.80 30.49
CA LEU A 4 6.05 16.60 29.10
C LEU A 4 4.83 16.89 28.21
N ALA A 5 4.98 17.80 27.26
CA ALA A 5 3.95 18.08 26.27
C ALA A 5 3.60 16.78 25.52
N LYS A 6 2.30 16.45 25.46
CA LYS A 6 1.80 15.28 24.75
C LYS A 6 1.43 15.69 23.33
N VAL A 7 2.10 15.10 22.34
CA VAL A 7 1.71 15.23 20.93
C VAL A 7 0.42 14.45 20.72
N SER A 8 -0.65 15.12 20.29
CA SER A 8 -1.97 14.51 20.07
C SER A 8 -2.33 14.34 18.58
N GLY A 9 -1.62 15.02 17.68
CA GLY A 9 -1.88 14.96 16.25
C GLY A 9 -0.85 15.74 15.45
N ILE A 10 -0.66 15.34 14.19
CA ILE A 10 0.29 15.94 13.25
C ILE A 10 -0.44 16.09 11.91
N ASN A 11 -0.44 17.30 11.35
CA ASN A 11 -0.93 17.56 9.99
C ASN A 11 0.27 17.66 9.06
N VAL A 12 0.28 16.91 7.96
CA VAL A 12 1.38 16.88 6.99
C VAL A 12 0.83 17.15 5.59
N SER A 13 1.54 17.97 4.81
CA SER A 13 1.34 18.09 3.36
C SER A 13 2.41 17.27 2.67
N ILE A 14 2.01 16.45 1.69
CA ILE A 14 2.89 15.47 1.03
C ILE A 14 3.05 15.89 -0.43
N ASP A 15 4.30 15.98 -0.90
CA ASP A 15 4.59 16.15 -2.33
C ASP A 15 4.59 14.80 -3.07
N LEU A 16 3.63 14.63 -3.97
CA LEU A 16 3.50 13.39 -4.75
C LEU A 16 4.56 13.25 -5.85
N ALA A 17 5.43 14.25 -6.06
CA ALA A 17 6.58 14.11 -6.95
C ALA A 17 7.61 13.09 -6.42
N ASN A 18 7.74 12.94 -5.09
CA ASN A 18 8.73 12.04 -4.46
C ASN A 18 8.10 11.20 -3.32
N PRO A 19 7.09 10.37 -3.62
CA PRO A 19 6.18 9.81 -2.61
C PRO A 19 6.87 8.89 -1.59
N VAL A 20 7.92 8.17 -2.00
CA VAL A 20 8.64 7.28 -1.07
C VAL A 20 9.40 8.08 -0.02
N ASN A 21 10.10 9.14 -0.43
CA ASN A 21 10.87 9.97 0.50
C ASN A 21 9.95 10.68 1.49
N GLU A 22 8.84 11.25 1.00
CA GLU A 22 7.85 11.90 1.86
C GLU A 22 7.27 10.94 2.91
N LEU A 23 6.97 9.69 2.52
CA LEU A 23 6.46 8.69 3.47
C LEU A 23 7.52 8.31 4.52
N VAL A 24 8.80 8.22 4.15
CA VAL A 24 9.90 7.99 5.09
C VAL A 24 10.01 9.13 6.10
N ASP A 25 9.87 10.37 5.64
CA ASP A 25 9.90 11.54 6.51
C ASP A 25 8.72 11.55 7.49
N VAL A 26 7.52 11.23 7.01
CA VAL A 26 6.32 11.10 7.87
C VAL A 26 6.50 10.02 8.93
N ILE A 27 6.99 8.83 8.55
CA ILE A 27 7.26 7.73 9.50
C ILE A 27 8.29 8.17 10.55
N SER A 28 9.34 8.86 10.13
CA SER A 28 10.37 9.40 11.02
C SER A 28 9.80 10.41 12.01
N ILE A 29 8.92 11.32 11.57
CA ILE A 29 8.25 12.29 12.44
C ILE A 29 7.37 11.58 13.48
N VAL A 30 6.57 10.60 13.06
CA VAL A 30 5.64 9.88 13.95
C VAL A 30 6.39 9.06 14.99
N THR A 31 7.39 8.28 14.58
CA THR A 31 8.16 7.41 15.49
C THR A 31 8.97 8.21 16.51
N ASN A 32 9.55 9.35 16.11
CA ASN A 32 10.25 10.25 17.05
C ASN A 32 9.28 10.95 18.03
N SER A 33 8.03 11.16 17.65
CA SER A 33 7.01 11.76 18.51
C SER A 33 6.44 10.78 19.55
N LEU A 34 6.68 9.48 19.39
CA LEU A 34 6.14 8.40 20.23
C LEU A 34 7.25 7.47 20.74
N PRO A 35 8.16 7.96 21.61
CA PRO A 35 9.23 7.14 22.14
C PRO A 35 8.70 5.97 22.98
N GLY A 36 9.30 4.79 22.82
CA GLY A 36 8.89 3.55 23.46
C GLY A 36 7.88 2.71 22.67
N ARG A 37 7.40 3.21 21.52
CA ARG A 37 6.47 2.48 20.63
C ARG A 37 6.97 2.38 19.19
N GLN A 38 8.22 2.74 18.92
CA GLN A 38 8.73 2.83 17.55
C GLN A 38 8.69 1.49 16.84
N GLU A 39 9.17 0.43 17.49
CA GLU A 39 9.19 -0.94 16.93
C GLU A 39 7.78 -1.44 16.63
N GLU A 40 6.86 -1.32 17.60
CA GLU A 40 5.44 -1.67 17.44
C GLU A 40 4.79 -0.96 16.23
N ILE A 41 5.07 0.33 16.05
CA ILE A 41 4.55 1.13 14.94
C ILE A 41 5.12 0.62 13.60
N LEU A 42 6.43 0.36 13.55
CA LEU A 42 7.10 -0.09 12.33
C LEU A 42 6.66 -1.50 11.92
N GLU A 43 6.50 -2.43 12.86
CA GLU A 43 5.98 -3.78 12.59
C GLU A 43 4.55 -3.75 12.03
N GLN A 44 3.67 -2.91 12.60
CA GLN A 44 2.30 -2.77 12.09
C GLN A 44 2.26 -2.14 10.69
N LEU A 45 3.18 -1.22 10.39
CA LEU A 45 3.32 -0.65 9.05
C LEU A 45 3.79 -1.70 8.05
N ASP A 46 4.80 -2.51 8.40
CA ASP A 46 5.31 -3.59 7.55
C ASP A 46 4.20 -4.57 7.16
N LEU A 47 3.42 -5.05 8.14
CA LEU A 47 2.28 -5.93 7.91
C LEU A 47 1.27 -5.33 6.92
N LYS A 48 0.85 -4.07 7.16
CA LYS A 48 -0.13 -3.38 6.31
C LYS A 48 0.37 -3.14 4.89
N ILE A 49 1.66 -2.83 4.74
CA ILE A 49 2.29 -2.70 3.41
C ILE A 49 2.27 -4.05 2.69
N GLY A 50 2.62 -5.13 3.39
CA GLY A 50 2.54 -6.49 2.86
C GLY A 50 1.14 -6.88 2.40
N GLU A 51 0.12 -6.58 3.20
CA GLU A 51 -1.29 -6.81 2.86
C GLU A 51 -1.71 -6.03 1.60
N ALA A 52 -1.39 -4.74 1.53
CA ALA A 52 -1.68 -3.90 0.38
C ALA A 52 -1.00 -4.42 -0.90
N MET A 53 0.27 -4.84 -0.78
CA MET A 53 1.00 -5.45 -1.88
C MET A 53 0.37 -6.77 -2.35
N ALA A 54 -0.09 -7.61 -1.42
CA ALA A 54 -0.79 -8.84 -1.76
C ALA A 54 -2.12 -8.57 -2.48
N GLU A 55 -2.86 -7.54 -2.06
CA GLU A 55 -4.11 -7.12 -2.72
C GLU A 55 -3.87 -6.64 -4.15
N ILE A 56 -2.86 -5.80 -4.37
CA ILE A 56 -2.46 -5.34 -5.71
C ILE A 56 -2.10 -6.54 -6.60
N GLN A 57 -1.38 -7.52 -6.06
CA GLN A 57 -1.01 -8.72 -6.80
C GLN A 57 -2.23 -9.57 -7.17
N ARG A 58 -3.17 -9.79 -6.23
CA ARG A 58 -4.43 -10.50 -6.50
C ARG A 58 -5.26 -9.79 -7.58
N ALA A 59 -5.36 -8.47 -7.52
CA ALA A 59 -6.07 -7.67 -8.52
C ALA A 59 -5.44 -7.82 -9.91
N LYS A 60 -4.09 -7.79 -9.98
CA LYS A 60 -3.34 -8.02 -11.22
C LYS A 60 -3.54 -9.42 -11.79
N ALA A 61 -3.60 -10.46 -10.94
CA ALA A 61 -3.84 -11.83 -11.37
C ALA A 61 -5.25 -12.00 -11.98
N LYS A 62 -6.29 -11.52 -11.29
CA LYS A 62 -7.68 -11.54 -11.79
C LYS A 62 -7.84 -10.80 -13.12
N ALA A 63 -7.15 -9.67 -13.29
CA ALA A 63 -7.17 -8.92 -14.54
C ALA A 63 -6.51 -9.66 -15.72
N LYS A 64 -5.58 -10.59 -15.45
CA LYS A 64 -4.98 -11.46 -16.48
C LYS A 64 -5.89 -12.63 -16.85
N GLU A 65 -6.56 -13.24 -15.87
CA GLU A 65 -7.50 -14.34 -16.10
C GLU A 65 -8.75 -13.89 -16.89
N GLY A 66 -9.24 -12.67 -16.64
CA GLY A 66 -10.36 -12.10 -17.42
C GLY A 66 -10.04 -11.82 -18.89
N LYS A 67 -8.75 -11.66 -19.25
CA LYS A 67 -8.33 -11.49 -20.65
C LYS A 67 -8.25 -12.81 -21.40
N ALA A 68 -7.87 -13.91 -20.74
CA ALA A 68 -7.83 -15.24 -21.35
C ALA A 68 -9.24 -15.74 -21.75
N ALA A 69 -10.26 -15.45 -20.94
CA ALA A 69 -11.65 -15.86 -21.24
C ALA A 69 -12.31 -15.08 -22.40
N THR A 70 -11.71 -13.97 -22.87
CA THR A 70 -12.26 -13.19 -23.99
C THR A 70 -11.69 -13.65 -25.34
N GLU A 71 -10.55 -14.35 -25.36
CA GLU A 71 -9.92 -14.83 -26.59
C GLU A 71 -10.43 -16.22 -27.03
N GLU A 72 -10.94 -17.06 -26.12
CA GLU A 72 -11.53 -18.38 -26.48
C GLU A 72 -12.94 -18.32 -27.11
N SER A 73 -13.60 -17.16 -27.11
CA SER A 73 -14.95 -17.01 -27.71
C SER A 73 -14.97 -16.51 -29.16
N GLN A 74 -13.81 -16.37 -29.83
CA GLN A 74 -13.75 -15.98 -31.25
C GLN A 74 -13.32 -17.08 -32.24
N GLU A 75 -13.04 -18.30 -31.79
CA GLU A 75 -12.85 -19.44 -32.69
C GLU A 75 -14.01 -20.44 -32.64
N GLY A 76 -15.02 -20.17 -33.46
CA GLY A 76 -15.95 -21.20 -33.93
C GLY A 76 -16.90 -20.64 -34.99
N PRO A 77 -17.31 -21.39 -36.05
CA PRO A 77 -16.77 -22.63 -36.60
C PRO A 77 -16.32 -22.45 -38.07
N ALA A 78 -15.10 -22.87 -38.42
CA ALA A 78 -14.71 -22.95 -39.82
C ALA A 78 -15.36 -24.16 -40.51
N ARG A 79 -16.41 -23.85 -41.28
CA ARG A 79 -16.86 -24.51 -42.53
C ARG A 79 -17.47 -25.91 -42.44
N SER A 80 -18.79 -25.92 -42.68
CA SER A 80 -19.46 -26.92 -43.51
C SER A 80 -18.84 -26.95 -44.91
N ALA A 81 -18.48 -28.14 -45.40
CA ALA A 81 -18.49 -28.54 -46.82
C ALA A 81 -18.36 -30.06 -46.91
#